data_AF-A0A2N0XZU7-F1
#
_entry.id   AF-A0A2N0XZU7-F1
#
_cell.length_a   1.000
_cell.length_b   1.000
_cell.length_c   1.000
_cell.angle_alpha   90.00
_cell.angle_beta   90.00
_cell.angle_gamma   90.00
#
_symmetry.space_group_name_H-M   'P 1'
#
loop_
_entity.id
_entity.type
_entity.pdbx_description
1 polymer ?
#
loop_
_entity_poly.entity_id
_entity_poly.type
_entity_poly.pdbx_seq_one_letter_code
_entity_poly.pdbx_strand_id
1 'polypeptide(L)'
;MNLSKLNQIIASSIFKSADLGNENNILDSRDEAPFDSEWVEIYTLISQEYEQTKPQEDEEAIESIRKSAFFASEQFFGTHEISSYISDDFDLIAKAIVTNTQDKRITWLLDYYINHGTPHKLIKTHEKSILDY
;
A
#
# COMPACT_ATOMS: atom_id res chain seq x y z
N MET A 1 1.91 13.09 -4.59
CA MET A 1 2.86 12.23 -3.86
C MET A 1 4.05 11.92 -4.75
N ASN A 2 5.22 11.64 -4.18
CA ASN A 2 6.36 11.05 -4.88
C ASN A 2 7.01 9.94 -4.00
N LEU A 3 7.90 9.13 -4.57
CA LEU A 3 8.52 8.00 -3.87
C LEU A 3 9.28 8.42 -2.59
N SER A 4 9.98 9.56 -2.62
CA SER A 4 10.70 10.09 -1.46
C SER A 4 9.75 10.41 -0.30
N LYS A 5 8.63 11.10 -0.59
CA LYS A 5 7.62 11.45 0.41
C LYS A 5 6.90 10.21 0.94
N LEU A 6 6.62 9.22 0.09
CA LEU A 6 6.04 7.94 0.52
C LEU A 6 6.96 7.23 1.53
N ASN A 7 8.27 7.20 1.27
CA ASN A 7 9.23 6.60 2.17
C ASN A 7 9.36 7.35 3.51
N GLN A 8 9.29 8.68 3.49
CA GLN A 8 9.26 9.49 4.72
C GLN A 8 8.01 9.21 5.57
N ILE A 9 6.86 9.01 4.92
CA ILE A 9 5.60 8.68 5.60
C ILE A 9 5.75 7.35 6.35
N ILE A 10 6.26 6.30 5.70
CA ILE A 10 6.53 4.99 6.34
C ILE A 10 7.42 5.16 7.57
N ALA A 11 8.53 5.88 7.42
CA ALA A 11 9.50 6.11 8.50
C ALA A 11 8.93 6.88 9.70
N SER A 12 7.89 7.70 9.48
CA SER A 12 7.25 8.49 10.53
C SER A 12 6.24 7.72 11.40
N SER A 13 6.09 6.41 11.19
CA SER A 13 5.11 5.52 11.84
C SER A 13 3.66 5.85 11.45
N ILE A 14 3.22 5.21 10.36
CA ILE A 14 1.83 5.27 9.88
C ILE A 14 0.88 4.35 10.64
N PHE A 15 1.40 3.29 11.24
CA PHE A 15 0.60 2.25 11.88
C PHE A 15 -0.04 2.76 13.17
N LYS A 16 -1.29 2.38 13.41
CA LYS A 16 -2.06 2.86 14.56
C LYS A 16 -2.09 1.78 15.63
N SER A 17 -1.93 2.16 16.88
CA SER A 17 -1.97 1.22 18.02
C SER A 17 -3.29 0.47 18.15
N ALA A 18 -4.37 0.96 17.51
CA ALA A 18 -5.66 0.26 17.43
C ALA A 18 -5.60 -1.04 16.61
N ASP A 19 -4.62 -1.18 15.71
CA ASP A 19 -4.45 -2.37 14.88
C ASP A 19 -3.69 -3.49 15.62
N LEU A 20 -2.95 -3.16 16.69
CA LEU A 20 -2.18 -4.13 17.48
C LEU A 20 -3.12 -5.11 18.19
N GLY A 21 -2.84 -6.41 18.05
CA GLY A 21 -3.66 -7.49 18.56
C GLY A 21 -4.88 -7.83 17.70
N ASN A 22 -5.08 -7.14 16.57
CA ASN A 22 -6.15 -7.40 15.61
C ASN A 22 -5.63 -7.96 14.27
N GLU A 23 -4.37 -8.41 14.21
CA GLU A 23 -3.67 -8.79 12.98
C GLU A 23 -4.44 -9.88 12.22
N ASN A 24 -4.89 -10.92 12.91
CA ASN A 24 -5.65 -12.01 12.29
C ASN A 24 -6.98 -11.51 11.72
N ASN A 25 -7.72 -10.66 12.44
CA ASN A 25 -8.99 -10.12 11.94
C ASN A 25 -8.79 -9.23 10.70
N ILE A 26 -7.68 -8.47 10.69
CA ILE A 26 -7.27 -7.64 9.55
C ILE A 26 -6.98 -8.54 8.35
N LEU A 27 -6.21 -9.61 8.53
CA LEU A 27 -5.88 -10.57 7.48
C LEU A 27 -7.12 -11.31 6.97
N ASP A 28 -7.94 -11.86 7.86
CA ASP A 28 -9.20 -12.54 7.50
C ASP A 28 -10.09 -11.64 6.66
N SER A 29 -10.21 -10.35 7.03
CA SER A 29 -11.02 -9.38 6.27
C SER A 29 -10.41 -9.00 4.92
N ARG A 30 -9.09 -9.13 4.76
CA ARG A 30 -8.38 -8.84 3.50
C ARG A 30 -8.44 -10.01 2.52
N ASP A 31 -8.46 -11.24 3.02
CA ASP A 31 -8.54 -12.46 2.21
C ASP A 31 -9.98 -12.79 1.77
N GLU A 32 -10.96 -12.00 2.21
CA GLU A 32 -12.36 -12.15 1.82
C GLU A 32 -12.83 -11.02 0.89
N ALA A 33 -13.82 -11.35 0.06
CA ALA A 33 -14.55 -10.34 -0.69
C ALA A 33 -15.30 -9.39 0.26
N PRO A 34 -15.34 -8.08 -0.02
CA PRO A 34 -14.95 -7.46 -1.28
C PRO A 34 -13.47 -7.03 -1.36
N PHE A 35 -12.71 -7.05 -0.26
CA PHE A 35 -11.36 -6.48 -0.22
C PHE A 35 -10.42 -7.20 -1.19
N ASP A 36 -10.32 -8.53 -1.08
CA ASP A 36 -9.44 -9.35 -1.91
C ASP A 36 -9.68 -9.07 -3.41
N SER A 37 -10.95 -9.13 -3.82
CA SER A 37 -11.33 -8.95 -5.21
C SER A 37 -10.97 -7.57 -5.75
N GLU A 38 -11.19 -6.51 -4.96
CA GLU A 38 -10.85 -5.15 -5.36
C GLU A 38 -9.33 -4.93 -5.38
N TRP A 39 -8.61 -5.48 -4.40
CA TRP A 39 -7.16 -5.37 -4.33
C TRP A 39 -6.50 -6.08 -5.52
N VAL A 40 -6.94 -7.30 -5.86
CA VAL A 40 -6.44 -8.06 -7.01
C VAL A 40 -6.70 -7.32 -8.32
N GLU A 41 -7.86 -6.68 -8.46
CA GLU A 41 -8.19 -5.88 -9.65
C GLU A 41 -7.23 -4.69 -9.80
N ILE A 42 -7.03 -3.92 -8.73
CA ILE A 42 -6.10 -2.77 -8.72
C ILE A 42 -4.67 -3.23 -8.98
N TYR A 43 -4.24 -4.30 -8.32
CA TYR A 43 -2.91 -4.88 -8.49
C TYR A 43 -2.65 -5.26 -9.95
N THR A 44 -3.62 -5.95 -10.56
CA THR A 44 -3.51 -6.39 -11.96
C THR A 44 -3.40 -5.19 -12.91
N LEU A 45 -4.25 -4.18 -12.72
CA LEU A 45 -4.26 -2.97 -13.55
C LEU A 45 -2.93 -2.22 -13.46
N ILE A 46 -2.48 -1.91 -12.25
CA ILE A 46 -1.28 -1.09 -12.03
C ILE A 46 -0.01 -1.86 -12.42
N SER A 47 0.04 -3.17 -12.17
CA SER A 47 1.19 -3.99 -12.57
C SER A 47 1.31 -4.04 -14.10
N GLN A 48 0.20 -4.15 -14.83
CA GLN A 48 0.21 -4.09 -16.29
C GLN A 48 0.66 -2.72 -16.81
N GLU A 49 0.20 -1.62 -16.20
CA GLU A 49 0.68 -0.27 -16.52
C GLU A 49 2.19 -0.15 -16.29
N TYR A 50 2.67 -0.65 -15.14
CA TYR A 50 4.08 -0.59 -14.76
C TYR A 50 4.98 -1.35 -15.75
N GLU A 51 4.61 -2.58 -16.10
CA GLU A 51 5.35 -3.39 -17.09
C GLU A 51 5.44 -2.72 -18.46
N GLN A 52 4.40 -1.98 -18.89
CA GLN A 52 4.39 -1.26 -20.16
C GLN A 52 5.31 -0.03 -20.16
N THR A 53 5.47 0.62 -19.00
CA THR A 53 6.31 1.83 -18.87
C THR A 53 7.82 1.54 -18.77
N LYS A 54 8.21 0.31 -18.40
CA LYS A 54 9.62 -0.14 -18.23
C LYS A 54 10.53 0.85 -17.46
N PRO A 55 10.15 1.32 -16.27
CA PRO A 55 10.94 2.29 -15.53
C PRO A 55 12.05 1.59 -14.75
N GLN A 56 13.11 1.15 -15.44
CA GLN A 56 14.27 0.50 -14.80
C GLN A 56 14.92 1.41 -13.73
N GLU A 57 14.77 2.72 -13.85
CA GLU A 57 15.32 3.70 -12.91
C GLU A 57 14.62 3.73 -11.55
N ASP A 58 13.38 3.25 -11.44
CA ASP A 58 12.59 3.30 -10.20
C ASP A 58 12.57 1.97 -9.44
N GLU A 59 13.06 0.87 -10.02
CA GLU A 59 13.02 -0.48 -9.41
C GLU A 59 13.73 -0.51 -8.04
N GLU A 60 14.89 0.12 -7.92
CA GLU A 60 15.63 0.19 -6.64
C GLU A 60 14.88 1.01 -5.59
N ALA A 61 14.22 2.10 -6.00
CA ALA A 61 13.45 2.95 -5.11
C ALA A 61 12.18 2.23 -4.61
N ILE A 62 11.48 1.52 -5.49
CA ILE A 62 10.31 0.69 -5.15
C ILE A 62 10.73 -0.43 -4.19
N GLU A 63 11.83 -1.12 -4.49
CA GLU A 63 12.37 -2.17 -3.60
C GLU A 63 12.71 -1.62 -2.21
N SER A 64 13.30 -0.42 -2.16
CA SER A 64 13.59 0.24 -0.89
C SER A 64 12.31 0.56 -0.11
N ILE A 65 11.27 1.05 -0.77
CA ILE A 65 9.97 1.35 -0.14
C ILE A 65 9.34 0.07 0.41
N ARG A 66 9.37 -1.01 -0.38
CA ARG A 66 8.82 -2.32 0.03
C ARG A 66 9.51 -2.84 1.28
N LYS A 67 10.85 -2.80 1.32
CA LYS A 67 11.65 -3.18 2.51
C LYS A 67 11.37 -2.28 3.70
N SER A 68 11.28 -0.97 3.49
CA SER A 68 10.98 -0.02 4.57
C SER A 68 9.59 -0.28 5.16
N ALA A 69 8.57 -0.54 4.34
CA ALA A 69 7.24 -0.89 4.79
C ALA A 69 7.23 -2.21 5.57
N PHE A 70 7.91 -3.24 5.05
CA PHE A 70 8.04 -4.53 5.71
C PHE A 70 8.70 -4.41 7.08
N PHE A 71 9.88 -3.80 7.18
CA PHE A 71 10.59 -3.70 8.46
C PHE A 71 9.86 -2.80 9.46
N ALA A 72 9.24 -1.71 9.00
CA ALA A 72 8.47 -0.84 9.89
C ALA A 72 7.22 -1.56 10.44
N SER A 73 6.53 -2.34 9.61
CA SER A 73 5.36 -3.12 10.04
C SER A 73 5.78 -4.31 10.92
N GLU A 74 6.86 -5.00 10.61
CA GLU A 74 7.36 -6.12 11.43
C GLU A 74 7.79 -5.63 12.81
N GLN A 75 8.48 -4.48 12.88
CA GLN A 75 8.82 -3.85 14.15
C GLN A 75 7.59 -3.45 14.97
N PHE A 76 6.49 -3.09 14.30
CA PHE A 76 5.27 -2.64 14.94
C PHE A 76 4.36 -3.80 15.40
N PHE A 77 4.00 -4.71 14.48
CA PHE A 77 3.10 -5.83 14.72
C PHE A 77 3.78 -7.07 15.29
N GLY A 78 5.09 -7.21 15.08
CA GLY A 78 5.86 -8.38 15.53
C GLY A 78 5.59 -9.67 14.74
N THR A 79 4.90 -9.59 13.60
CA THR A 79 4.58 -10.75 12.75
C THR A 79 4.90 -10.50 11.28
N HIS A 80 5.50 -11.49 10.62
CA HIS A 80 5.86 -11.40 9.20
C HIS A 80 4.65 -11.43 8.26
N GLU A 81 3.57 -12.08 8.67
CA GLU A 81 2.40 -12.33 7.82
C GLU A 81 1.73 -11.01 7.41
N ILE A 82 1.24 -10.22 8.37
CA ILE A 82 0.66 -8.90 8.08
C ILE A 82 1.67 -7.95 7.42
N SER A 83 2.95 -8.05 7.80
CA SER A 83 4.02 -7.25 7.23
C SER A 83 4.25 -7.54 5.74
N SER A 84 3.97 -8.76 5.29
CA SER A 84 4.05 -9.14 3.87
C SER A 84 2.92 -8.49 3.06
N TYR A 85 1.68 -8.52 3.58
CA TYR A 85 0.55 -7.85 2.94
C TYR A 85 0.73 -6.32 2.89
N ILE A 86 1.26 -5.73 3.97
CA ILE A 86 1.59 -4.30 4.00
C ILE A 86 2.69 -3.98 2.98
N SER A 87 3.74 -4.80 2.92
CA SER A 87 4.80 -4.68 1.92
C SER A 87 4.24 -4.66 0.49
N ASP A 88 3.33 -5.57 0.17
CA ASP A 88 2.70 -5.64 -1.16
C ASP A 88 1.83 -4.41 -1.45
N ASP A 89 1.10 -3.88 -0.45
CA ASP A 89 0.38 -2.61 -0.60
C ASP A 89 1.33 -1.46 -0.98
N PHE A 90 2.50 -1.38 -0.33
CA PHE A 90 3.46 -0.31 -0.59
C PHE A 90 4.22 -0.46 -1.91
N ASP A 91 4.44 -1.69 -2.37
CA ASP A 91 4.90 -1.97 -3.74
C ASP A 91 3.90 -1.44 -4.77
N LEU A 92 2.61 -1.76 -4.58
CA LEU A 92 1.52 -1.32 -5.45
C LEU A 92 1.35 0.21 -5.46
N ILE A 93 1.37 0.86 -4.29
CA ILE A 93 1.32 2.31 -4.14
C ILE A 93 2.52 2.98 -4.82
N ALA A 94 3.72 2.41 -4.70
CA ALA A 94 4.91 2.96 -5.34
C ALA A 94 4.84 2.85 -6.87
N LYS A 95 4.43 1.70 -7.40
CA LYS A 95 4.19 1.52 -8.84
C LYS A 95 3.15 2.50 -9.38
N ALA A 96 2.07 2.72 -8.64
CA ALA A 96 1.02 3.67 -8.99
C ALA A 96 1.52 5.12 -9.13
N ILE A 97 2.46 5.52 -8.28
CA ILE A 97 3.11 6.85 -8.34
C ILE A 97 3.95 6.95 -9.61
N VAL A 98 4.74 5.91 -9.92
CA VAL A 98 5.63 5.87 -11.09
C VAL A 98 4.84 5.87 -12.40
N THR A 99 3.76 5.09 -12.48
CA THR A 99 2.93 5.02 -13.70
C THR A 99 1.98 6.21 -13.86
N ASN A 100 1.88 7.09 -12.86
CA ASN A 100 0.87 8.15 -12.80
C ASN A 100 -0.54 7.59 -13.06
N THR A 101 -0.88 6.50 -12.35
CA THR A 101 -2.16 5.83 -12.55
C THR A 101 -3.33 6.79 -12.26
N GLN A 102 -4.41 6.62 -13.00
CA GLN A 102 -5.65 7.37 -12.79
C GLN A 102 -6.62 6.65 -11.84
N ASP A 103 -6.29 5.42 -11.43
CA ASP A 103 -7.12 4.67 -10.51
C ASP A 103 -7.05 5.26 -9.10
N LYS A 104 -8.13 5.91 -8.67
CA LYS A 104 -8.18 6.61 -7.37
C LYS A 104 -8.41 5.67 -6.19
N ARG A 105 -8.60 4.37 -6.41
CA ARG A 105 -8.67 3.38 -5.33
C ARG A 105 -7.33 3.23 -4.61
N ILE A 106 -6.22 3.38 -5.32
CA ILE A 106 -4.88 3.39 -4.69
C ILE A 106 -4.69 4.57 -3.75
N THR A 107 -5.34 5.70 -4.06
CA THR A 107 -5.30 6.90 -3.21
C THR A 107 -6.06 6.65 -1.92
N TRP A 108 -7.18 5.93 -1.98
CA TRP A 108 -7.87 5.49 -0.77
C TRP A 108 -7.01 4.55 0.08
N LEU A 109 -6.28 3.62 -0.54
CA LEU A 109 -5.42 2.69 0.18
C LEU A 109 -4.36 3.44 1.00
N LEU A 110 -3.66 4.39 0.38
CA LEU A 110 -2.69 5.24 1.04
C LEU A 110 -3.31 6.16 2.11
N ASP A 111 -4.44 6.79 1.81
CA ASP A 111 -5.16 7.64 2.76
C ASP A 111 -5.58 6.87 4.01
N TYR A 112 -6.06 5.63 3.83
CA TYR A 112 -6.46 4.77 4.93
C TYR A 112 -5.26 4.45 5.84
N TYR A 113 -4.08 4.15 5.29
CA TYR A 113 -2.85 4.02 6.09
C TYR A 113 -2.56 5.27 6.92
N ILE A 114 -2.62 6.45 6.31
CA ILE A 114 -2.27 7.72 6.97
C ILE A 114 -3.24 8.03 8.12
N ASN A 115 -4.54 7.87 7.86
CA ASN A 115 -5.61 8.38 8.74
C ASN A 115 -6.26 7.32 9.62
N HIS A 116 -6.21 6.05 9.24
CA HIS A 116 -7.00 4.99 9.85
C HIS A 116 -6.20 3.74 10.28
N GLY A 117 -4.99 3.53 9.76
CA GLY A 117 -4.18 2.35 10.05
C GLY A 117 -4.20 1.32 8.91
N THR A 118 -4.08 0.04 9.21
CA THR A 118 -3.97 -0.98 8.15
C THR A 118 -5.31 -1.19 7.41
N PRO A 119 -5.39 -1.04 6.08
CA PRO A 119 -6.61 -1.23 5.30
C PRO A 119 -7.09 -2.68 5.31
N HIS A 120 -8.37 -2.87 5.64
CA HIS A 120 -9.05 -4.18 5.70
C HIS A 120 -10.58 -4.04 5.50
N LYS A 121 -11.01 -2.94 4.88
CA LYS A 121 -12.41 -2.61 4.60
C LYS A 121 -12.57 -2.36 3.11
N LEU A 122 -13.81 -2.42 2.62
CA LEU A 122 -14.16 -2.12 1.22
C LEU A 122 -13.35 -0.92 0.68
N ILE A 123 -12.60 -1.18 -0.40
CA ILE A 123 -11.77 -0.18 -1.06
C ILE A 123 -12.71 0.78 -1.78
N LYS A 124 -12.48 2.08 -1.60
CA LYS A 124 -13.33 3.11 -2.19
C LYS A 124 -12.57 3.89 -3.24
N THR A 125 -13.31 4.46 -4.18
CA THR A 125 -12.74 5.49 -5.05
C THR A 125 -12.56 6.77 -4.24
N HIS A 126 -11.33 7.29 -4.22
CA HIS A 126 -11.04 8.58 -3.59
C HIS A 126 -11.32 9.74 -4.57
N GLU A 127 -11.57 10.96 -4.07
CA GLU A 127 -11.85 12.12 -4.94
C GLU A 127 -10.59 12.62 -5.68
N LYS A 128 -9.47 12.62 -4.97
CA LYS A 128 -8.14 13.07 -5.43
C LYS A 128 -7.33 11.95 -6.07
N SER A 129 -6.36 12.31 -6.90
CA SER A 129 -5.30 11.41 -7.37
C SER A 129 -4.22 11.23 -6.29
N ILE A 130 -3.48 10.13 -6.35
CA ILE A 130 -2.33 9.88 -5.49
C ILE A 130 -1.24 10.93 -5.72
N LEU A 131 -1.17 11.53 -6.91
CA LEU A 131 -0.25 12.63 -7.18
C LEU A 131 -0.60 13.93 -6.43
N ASP A 132 -1.83 14.09 -5.98
CA ASP A 132 -2.27 15.26 -5.20
C ASP A 132 -1.94 15.16 -3.70
N TYR A 133 -1.51 13.98 -3.22
CA TYR A 133 -1.14 13.71 -1.82
C TYR A 133 0.27 14.19 -1.45
#